data_AF-A0A847ZRW0-F1
#
_entry.id   AF-A0A847ZRW0-F1
#
_cell.length_a   1.000
_cell.length_b   1.000
_cell.length_c   1.000
_cell.angle_alpha   90.00
_cell.angle_beta   90.00
_cell.angle_gamma   90.00
#
_symmetry.space_group_name_H-M   'P 1'
#
loop_
_entity.id
_entity.type
_entity.pdbx_description
1 polymer ?
#
loop_
_entity_poly.entity_id
_entity_poly.type
_entity_poly.pdbx_seq_one_letter_code
_entity_poly.pdbx_strand_id
1 'polypeptide(L)'
;MKWFLQSLAMMFGAAPRKPEGEEIKPAAREMMKYKKLPDQVKKRKELIAHEHEFPVVSNKWRYRRWASILFLNALFIVSYWFDVQLVEGALTASRFFGFHMADPFGALQVMAAYKEVMLNLVIGTMTVVICWWLVGGRAF
;
A
#
# COMPACT_ATOMS: atom_id res chain seq x y z
N MET A 1 -13.55 -27.17 -12.38
CA MET A 1 -12.24 -26.72 -11.86
C MET A 1 -12.36 -26.63 -10.35
N LYS A 2 -11.37 -27.10 -9.57
CA LYS A 2 -11.40 -26.91 -8.10
C LYS A 2 -11.47 -25.41 -7.78
N TRP A 3 -12.27 -25.02 -6.79
CA TRP A 3 -12.50 -23.62 -6.37
C TRP A 3 -11.22 -22.77 -6.26
N PHE A 4 -10.14 -23.37 -5.76
CA PHE A 4 -8.83 -22.72 -5.64
C PHE A 4 -8.23 -22.31 -6.99
N LEU A 5 -8.30 -23.18 -8.01
CA LEU A 5 -7.77 -22.89 -9.34
C LEU A 5 -8.58 -21.78 -10.03
N GLN A 6 -9.91 -21.76 -9.82
CA GLN A 6 -10.75 -20.67 -10.30
C GLN A 6 -10.41 -19.34 -9.62
N SER A 7 -10.14 -19.37 -8.31
CA SER A 7 -9.73 -18.17 -7.56
C SER A 7 -8.42 -17.61 -8.09
N LEU A 8 -7.46 -18.48 -8.38
CA LEU A 8 -6.19 -18.10 -8.99
C LEU A 8 -6.41 -17.54 -10.40
N ALA A 9 -7.22 -18.19 -11.23
CA ALA A 9 -7.54 -17.71 -12.58
C ALA A 9 -8.25 -16.34 -12.57
N MET A 10 -9.12 -16.08 -11.60
CA MET A 10 -9.76 -14.76 -11.44
C MET A 10 -8.75 -13.66 -11.10
N MET A 11 -7.69 -13.97 -10.33
CA MET A 11 -6.59 -13.02 -10.10
C MET A 11 -5.84 -12.67 -11.40
N PHE A 12 -5.84 -13.57 -12.38
CA PHE A 12 -5.28 -13.37 -13.72
C PHE A 12 -6.32 -12.95 -14.78
N GLY A 13 -7.51 -12.51 -14.36
CA GLY A 13 -8.50 -11.90 -15.26
C GLY A 13 -9.56 -12.86 -15.84
N ALA A 14 -9.68 -14.09 -15.34
CA ALA A 14 -10.79 -14.96 -15.73
C ALA A 14 -12.16 -14.40 -15.26
N ALA A 15 -13.20 -14.66 -16.04
CA ALA A 15 -14.56 -14.21 -15.73
C ALA A 15 -15.09 -14.82 -14.42
N PRO A 16 -15.80 -14.04 -13.59
CA PRO A 16 -16.37 -14.53 -12.34
C PRO A 16 -17.49 -15.54 -12.63
N ARG A 17 -17.46 -16.70 -11.94
CA ARG A 17 -18.50 -17.73 -12.01
C ARG A 17 -19.12 -17.94 -10.64
N LYS A 18 -20.44 -18.13 -10.61
CA LYS A 18 -21.16 -18.48 -9.37
C LYS A 18 -20.89 -19.95 -9.02
N PRO A 19 -20.50 -20.28 -7.78
CA PRO A 19 -20.31 -21.67 -7.37
C PRO A 19 -21.62 -22.44 -7.45
N GLU A 20 -21.56 -23.64 -8.00
CA GLU A 20 -22.72 -24.53 -8.21
C GLU A 20 -22.77 -25.62 -7.14
N GLY A 21 -24.00 -25.97 -6.73
CA GLY A 21 -24.37 -27.18 -5.97
C GLY A 21 -23.31 -27.69 -4.99
N GLU A 22 -22.54 -28.70 -5.43
CA GLU A 22 -21.58 -29.47 -4.64
C GLU A 22 -20.38 -28.66 -4.12
N GLU A 23 -20.06 -27.51 -4.73
CA GLU A 23 -18.99 -26.63 -4.26
C GLU A 23 -19.38 -25.87 -2.97
N ILE A 24 -20.69 -25.75 -2.70
CA ILE A 24 -21.21 -25.06 -1.52
C ILE A 24 -21.38 -26.05 -0.38
N LYS A 25 -20.53 -25.91 0.64
CA LYS A 25 -20.61 -26.69 1.89
C LYS A 25 -22.03 -26.64 2.51
N PRO A 26 -22.52 -27.72 3.13
CA PRO A 26 -23.86 -27.77 3.73
C PRO A 26 -24.09 -26.66 4.77
N ALA A 27 -23.10 -26.38 5.63
CA ALA A 27 -23.16 -25.28 6.58
C ALA A 27 -23.33 -23.88 5.91
N ALA A 28 -22.75 -23.69 4.73
CA ALA A 28 -22.91 -22.43 4.00
C ALA A 28 -24.34 -22.29 3.43
N ARG A 29 -24.99 -23.39 3.02
CA ARG A 29 -26.40 -23.38 2.59
C ARG A 29 -27.34 -23.03 3.73
N GLU A 30 -27.10 -23.57 4.92
CA GLU A 30 -27.86 -23.24 6.12
C GLU A 30 -27.71 -21.77 6.50
N MET A 31 -26.49 -21.23 6.46
CA MET A 31 -26.24 -19.80 6.66
C MET A 31 -26.94 -18.91 5.63
N MET A 32 -27.04 -19.35 4.36
CA MET A 32 -27.79 -18.62 3.33
C MET A 32 -29.29 -18.60 3.61
N LYS A 33 -29.86 -19.72 4.10
CA LYS A 33 -31.26 -19.77 4.54
C LYS A 33 -31.47 -18.88 5.76
N TYR A 34 -30.58 -18.97 6.75
CA TYR A 34 -30.63 -18.16 7.96
C TYR A 34 -30.65 -16.65 7.67
N LYS A 35 -29.78 -16.19 6.76
CA LYS A 35 -29.71 -14.79 6.33
C LYS A 35 -30.99 -14.27 5.65
N LYS A 36 -31.86 -15.15 5.15
CA LYS A 36 -33.12 -14.80 4.48
C LYS A 36 -34.32 -14.74 5.43
N LEU A 37 -34.18 -15.11 6.70
CA LEU A 37 -35.28 -14.96 7.67
C LEU A 37 -35.67 -13.48 7.81
N PRO A 38 -36.98 -13.18 7.98
CA PRO A 38 -37.47 -11.80 8.05
C PRO A 38 -36.80 -10.99 9.17
N ASP A 39 -36.57 -11.61 10.32
CA ASP A 39 -35.91 -10.97 11.47
C ASP A 39 -34.45 -10.59 11.17
N GLN A 40 -33.74 -11.43 10.42
CA GLN A 40 -32.35 -11.20 10.02
C GLN A 40 -32.25 -10.12 8.94
N VAL A 41 -33.22 -10.08 8.03
CA VAL A 41 -33.31 -9.03 7.00
C VAL A 41 -33.59 -7.68 7.65
N LYS A 42 -34.48 -7.61 8.65
CA LYS A 42 -34.77 -6.37 9.38
C LYS A 42 -33.53 -5.84 10.11
N LYS A 43 -32.87 -6.70 10.90
CA LYS A 43 -31.61 -6.36 11.59
C LYS A 43 -30.53 -5.85 10.65
N ARG A 44 -30.38 -6.49 9.48
CA ARG A 44 -29.41 -6.06 8.47
C ARG A 44 -29.73 -4.67 7.92
N LYS A 45 -31.00 -4.39 7.61
CA LYS A 45 -31.42 -3.07 7.12
C LYS A 45 -31.14 -1.97 8.16
N GLU A 46 -31.44 -2.26 9.42
CA GLU A 46 -31.15 -1.36 10.55
C GLU A 46 -29.64 -1.10 10.70
N LEU A 47 -28.81 -2.15 10.63
CA LEU A 47 -27.34 -2.03 10.67
C LEU A 47 -26.78 -1.21 9.51
N ILE A 48 -27.25 -1.45 8.27
CA ILE A 48 -26.81 -0.70 7.10
C ILE A 48 -27.23 0.77 7.19
N ALA A 49 -28.45 1.04 7.67
CA ALA A 49 -28.92 2.41 7.89
C ALA A 49 -28.04 3.12 8.94
N HIS A 50 -27.75 2.44 10.06
CA HIS A 50 -26.87 2.96 11.09
C HIS A 50 -25.43 3.20 10.59
N GLU A 51 -24.86 2.30 9.78
CA GLU A 51 -23.53 2.48 9.18
C GLU A 51 -23.48 3.67 8.19
N HIS A 52 -24.57 3.93 7.47
CA HIS A 52 -24.68 5.11 6.60
C HIS A 52 -24.87 6.41 7.38
N GLU A 53 -25.65 6.39 8.47
CA GLU A 53 -25.87 7.56 9.34
C GLU A 53 -24.62 7.91 10.16
N PHE A 54 -23.87 6.89 10.59
CA PHE A 54 -22.67 7.03 11.41
C PHE A 54 -21.45 6.38 10.73
N PRO A 55 -20.96 6.97 9.61
CA PRO A 55 -19.81 6.42 8.93
C PRO A 55 -18.56 6.52 9.81
N VAL A 56 -17.99 5.37 10.17
CA VAL A 56 -16.74 5.30 10.94
C VAL A 56 -15.56 5.54 9.99
N VAL A 57 -15.16 6.80 9.84
CA VAL A 57 -14.01 7.16 9.03
C VAL A 57 -12.71 6.94 9.81
N SER A 58 -11.87 6.00 9.36
CA SER A 58 -10.56 5.75 9.97
C SER A 58 -9.47 6.60 9.31
N ASN A 59 -8.95 7.58 10.05
CA ASN A 59 -7.84 8.43 9.60
C ASN A 59 -6.45 7.85 9.90
N LYS A 60 -6.37 6.57 10.35
CA LYS A 60 -5.12 5.94 10.81
C LYS A 60 -3.99 6.02 9.79
N TRP A 61 -4.27 5.75 8.51
CA TRP A 61 -3.27 5.79 7.44
C TRP A 61 -2.91 7.22 7.03
N ARG A 62 -3.86 8.14 7.08
CA ARG A 62 -3.60 9.57 6.85
C ARG A 62 -2.62 10.09 7.90
N TYR A 63 -2.85 9.83 9.19
CA TYR A 63 -1.93 10.26 10.24
C TYR A 63 -0.55 9.61 10.13
N ARG A 64 -0.48 8.32 9.80
CA ARG A 64 0.82 7.65 9.56
C ARG A 64 1.61 8.27 8.41
N ARG A 65 0.93 8.59 7.29
CA ARG A 65 1.55 9.25 6.14
C ARG A 65 2.05 10.65 6.48
N TRP A 66 1.23 11.45 7.16
CA TRP A 66 1.64 12.79 7.58
C TRP A 66 2.77 12.76 8.60
N ALA A 67 2.73 11.82 9.55
CA ALA A 67 3.80 11.64 10.52
C ALA A 67 5.12 11.25 9.84
N SER A 68 5.12 10.36 8.85
CA SER A 68 6.34 10.00 8.11
C SER A 68 6.90 11.16 7.31
N ILE A 69 6.04 11.96 6.65
CA ILE A 69 6.45 13.14 5.90
C ILE A 69 7.07 14.17 6.85
N LEU A 70 6.39 14.48 7.96
CA LEU A 70 6.87 15.47 8.94
C LEU A 70 8.20 15.02 9.57
N PHE A 71 8.30 13.74 9.94
CA PHE A 71 9.50 13.17 10.53
C PHE A 71 10.71 13.27 9.59
N LEU A 72 10.55 12.88 8.31
CA LEU A 72 11.64 12.94 7.36
C LEU A 72 12.05 14.38 7.05
N ASN A 73 11.10 15.30 6.88
CA ASN A 73 11.42 16.72 6.72
C ASN A 73 12.16 17.29 7.94
N ALA A 74 11.74 16.93 9.15
CA ALA A 74 12.44 17.34 10.37
C ALA A 74 13.87 16.78 10.44
N LEU A 75 14.09 15.53 10.00
CA LEU A 75 15.42 14.92 9.91
C LEU A 75 16.37 15.77 9.04
N PHE A 76 15.89 16.27 7.89
CA PHE A 76 16.69 17.16 7.03
C PHE A 76 17.03 18.47 7.75
N ILE A 77 16.06 19.14 8.39
CA ILE A 77 16.30 20.39 9.14
C ILE A 77 17.32 20.17 10.25
N VAL A 78 17.18 19.08 11.00
CA VAL A 78 18.08 18.70 12.09
C VAL A 78 19.49 18.38 11.56
N SER A 79 19.60 17.67 10.43
CA SER A 79 20.89 17.37 9.78
C SER A 79 21.64 18.64 9.42
N TYR A 80 20.95 19.63 8.83
CA TYR A 80 21.52 20.95 8.52
C TYR A 80 21.90 21.73 9.78
N TRP A 81 21.10 21.66 10.85
CA TRP A 81 21.36 22.41 12.08
C TRP A 81 22.59 21.91 12.84
N PHE A 82 22.81 20.60 12.88
CA PHE A 82 23.97 20.00 13.55
C PHE A 82 25.22 19.93 12.66
N ASP A 83 25.15 20.40 11.41
CA ASP A 83 26.21 20.25 10.39
C ASP A 83 26.67 18.79 10.23
N VAL A 84 25.73 17.87 10.43
CA VAL A 84 26.03 16.45 10.36
C VAL A 84 25.82 16.05 8.91
N GLN A 85 26.91 15.69 8.24
CA GLN A 85 26.98 15.27 6.83
C GLN A 85 26.28 13.93 6.51
N LEU A 86 25.35 13.52 7.37
CA LEU A 86 24.58 12.29 7.26
C LEU A 86 23.53 12.36 6.17
N VAL A 87 22.86 13.49 5.99
CA VAL A 87 21.80 13.69 5.00
C VAL A 87 22.00 15.05 4.31
N GLU A 88 22.54 15.05 3.10
CA GLU A 88 22.67 16.26 2.28
C GLU A 88 21.73 16.19 1.06
N GLY A 89 21.37 17.33 0.46
CA GLY A 89 20.56 17.37 -0.76
C GLY A 89 19.06 17.53 -0.52
N ALA A 90 18.24 17.00 -1.44
CA ALA A 90 16.78 17.18 -1.45
C ALA A 90 16.05 15.85 -1.21
N LEU A 91 14.77 15.92 -0.85
CA LEU A 91 13.92 14.74 -0.61
C LEU A 91 13.81 13.78 -1.82
N THR A 92 13.98 14.30 -3.04
CA THR A 92 13.98 13.53 -4.29
C THR A 92 15.35 12.95 -4.64
N ALA A 93 16.42 13.58 -4.17
CA ALA A 93 17.80 13.17 -4.40
C ALA A 93 18.66 13.64 -3.22
N SER A 94 18.87 12.74 -2.27
CA SER A 94 19.67 12.99 -1.08
C SER A 94 20.94 12.15 -1.06
N ARG A 95 21.98 12.68 -0.43
CA ARG A 95 23.21 11.97 -0.14
C ARG A 95 23.15 11.49 1.30
N PHE A 96 22.95 10.19 1.48
CA PHE A 96 22.93 9.55 2.79
C PHE A 96 24.23 8.76 3.01
N PHE A 97 25.09 9.18 3.94
CA PHE A 97 26.42 8.58 4.16
C PHE A 97 27.25 8.35 2.87
N GLY A 98 27.15 9.25 1.89
CA GLY A 98 27.86 9.10 0.61
C GLY A 98 27.12 8.34 -0.49
N PHE A 99 25.96 7.74 -0.21
CA PHE A 99 25.08 7.11 -1.22
C PHE A 99 24.05 8.10 -1.74
N HIS A 100 23.83 8.11 -3.06
CA HIS A 100 22.80 8.94 -3.68
C HIS A 100 21.44 8.23 -3.61
N MET A 101 20.70 8.49 -2.54
CA MET A 101 19.32 8.07 -2.39
C MET A 101 18.43 8.97 -3.26
N ALA A 102 18.23 8.52 -4.50
CA ALA A 102 17.33 9.15 -5.45
C ALA A 102 16.06 8.31 -5.63
N ASP A 103 14.95 8.97 -5.91
CA ASP A 103 13.76 8.28 -6.37
C ASP A 103 13.99 7.63 -7.76
N PRO A 104 13.26 6.57 -8.12
CA PRO A 104 13.49 5.86 -9.39
C PRO A 104 13.36 6.75 -10.63
N PHE A 105 12.46 7.74 -10.60
CA PHE A 105 12.25 8.62 -11.74
C PHE A 105 13.41 9.61 -11.88
N GLY A 106 13.83 10.26 -10.79
CA GLY A 106 15.01 11.12 -10.77
C GLY A 106 16.29 10.37 -11.13
N ALA A 107 16.47 9.14 -10.63
CA ALA A 107 17.61 8.30 -10.96
C ALA A 107 17.67 7.98 -12.47
N LEU A 108 16.53 7.63 -13.08
CA LEU A 108 16.46 7.37 -14.53
C LEU A 108 16.76 8.62 -15.35
N GLN A 109 16.29 9.80 -14.94
CA GLN A 109 16.61 11.05 -15.62
C GLN A 109 18.11 11.34 -15.60
N VAL A 110 18.75 11.13 -14.45
CA VAL A 110 20.20 11.31 -14.30
C VAL A 110 20.96 10.30 -15.16
N MET A 111 20.60 9.00 -15.10
CA MET A 111 21.23 7.98 -15.94
C MET A 111 21.05 8.26 -17.44
N ALA A 112 19.87 8.73 -17.86
CA ALA A 112 19.60 9.09 -19.24
C ALA A 112 20.39 10.33 -19.69
N ALA A 113 20.53 11.33 -18.81
CA ALA A 113 21.27 12.57 -19.10
C ALA A 113 22.79 12.31 -19.24
N TYR A 114 23.36 11.55 -18.31
CA TYR A 114 24.79 11.22 -18.33
C TYR A 114 25.14 10.03 -19.24
N LYS A 115 24.13 9.29 -19.71
CA LYS A 115 24.26 8.05 -20.50
C LYS A 115 25.10 6.96 -19.82
N GLU A 116 25.31 7.08 -18.52
CA GLU A 116 26.08 6.16 -17.69
C GLU A 116 25.27 5.75 -16.47
N VAL A 117 25.49 4.53 -16.00
CA VAL A 117 24.84 3.97 -14.82
C VAL A 117 25.82 4.02 -13.65
N MET A 118 25.69 5.03 -12.80
CA MET A 118 26.55 5.16 -11.62
C MET A 118 26.14 4.16 -10.53
N LEU A 119 27.08 3.29 -10.12
CA LEU A 119 26.82 2.25 -9.11
C LEU A 119 26.27 2.82 -7.80
N ASN A 120 26.81 3.95 -7.33
CA ASN A 120 26.32 4.61 -6.11
C ASN A 120 24.85 5.07 -6.23
N LEU A 121 24.43 5.50 -7.43
CA LEU A 121 23.05 5.91 -7.70
C LEU A 121 22.12 4.68 -7.76
N VAL A 122 22.58 3.58 -8.36
CA VAL A 122 21.82 2.32 -8.40
C VAL A 122 21.59 1.79 -6.99
N ILE A 123 22.64 1.73 -6.16
CA ILE A 123 22.54 1.24 -4.78
C ILE A 123 21.55 2.09 -3.98
N GLY A 124 21.65 3.42 -4.08
CA GLY A 124 20.72 4.32 -3.40
C GLY A 124 19.29 4.18 -3.88
N THR A 125 19.07 4.12 -5.20
CA THR A 125 17.73 3.97 -5.80
C THR A 125 17.08 2.64 -5.42
N MET A 126 17.83 1.54 -5.47
CA MET A 126 17.34 0.22 -5.06
C MET A 126 16.96 0.20 -3.59
N THR A 127 17.75 0.86 -2.74
CA THR A 127 17.44 0.99 -1.31
C THR A 127 16.12 1.74 -1.10
N VAL A 128 15.89 2.85 -1.82
CA VAL A 128 14.63 3.60 -1.78
C VAL A 128 13.44 2.72 -2.21
N VAL A 129 13.57 1.98 -3.31
CA VAL A 129 12.52 1.09 -3.82
C VAL A 129 12.19 -0.02 -2.82
N ILE A 130 13.20 -0.64 -2.21
CA ILE A 130 13.01 -1.71 -1.22
C ILE A 130 12.32 -1.14 0.03
N CYS A 131 12.78 0.00 0.54
CA CYS A 131 12.13 0.66 1.68
C CYS A 131 10.68 1.03 1.36
N TRP A 132 10.40 1.56 0.18
CA TRP A 132 9.04 1.88 -0.26
C TRP A 132 8.15 0.63 -0.34
N TRP A 133 8.66 -0.47 -0.89
CA TRP A 133 7.95 -1.76 -0.96
C TRP A 133 7.64 -2.30 0.44
N LEU A 134 8.61 -2.27 1.36
CA LEU A 134 8.45 -2.76 2.72
C LEU A 134 7.39 -1.96 3.51
N VAL A 135 7.29 -0.66 3.25
CA VAL A 135 6.26 0.20 3.86
C VAL A 135 4.93 0.16 3.06
N GLY A 136 4.86 -0.65 2.01
CA GLY A 136 3.66 -0.92 1.22
C GLY A 136 3.21 0.24 0.35
N GLY A 137 4.14 1.13 -0.03
CA GLY A 137 3.88 2.29 -0.87
C GLY A 137 2.89 3.30 -0.30
N ARG A 138 2.69 3.29 1.03
CA ARG A 138 1.77 4.18 1.76
C ARG A 138 2.48 5.25 2.57
N ALA A 139 3.78 5.07 2.81
CA ALA A 139 4.64 6.15 3.29
C ALA A 139 5.23 6.82 2.05
N PHE A 140 5.01 8.13 1.96
CA PHE A 140 5.07 8.99 0.77
C PHE A 140 3.83 8.99 -0.11
#